data_AF-A0A929IGM2-F1
#
_entry.id   AF-A0A929IGM2-F1
#
_cell.length_a   1.000
_cell.length_b   1.000
_cell.length_c   1.000
_cell.angle_alpha   90.00
_cell.angle_beta   90.00
_cell.angle_gamma   90.00
#
_symmetry.space_group_name_H-M   'P 1'
#
loop_
_entity.id
_entity.type
_entity.pdbx_description
1 polymer ?
#
loop_
_entity_poly.entity_id
_entity_poly.type
_entity_poly.pdbx_seq_one_letter_code
_entity_poly.pdbx_strand_id
1 'polypeptide(L)'
;MAAMSMFQIVSTSWAVIALVLLIVAWRLARAGRTVPHRNIMILLTVGAWVFVLNYIFVQRYGGEHGSFPREYVPWMALHGSLGLVPLIGATCLVLGRLMAGRNRLSAHFNRHHKLYGRTFIVVWVFTHLGGIFNAFFLR
;
A
#
# COMPACT_ATOMS: atom_id res chain seq x y z
N MET A 1 25.72 12.81 8.08
CA MET A 1 24.45 12.16 7.68
C MET A 1 23.79 11.63 8.95
N ALA A 2 22.60 12.11 9.31
CA ALA A 2 21.86 11.52 10.43
C ALA A 2 21.52 10.05 10.09
N ALA A 3 21.76 9.14 11.03
CA ALA A 3 21.40 7.73 10.88
C ALA A 3 19.89 7.60 10.68
N MET A 4 19.46 6.74 9.76
CA MET A 4 18.03 6.46 9.59
C MET A 4 17.54 5.70 10.81
N SER A 5 16.35 6.06 11.30
CA SER A 5 15.71 5.28 12.35
C SER A 5 15.40 3.86 11.85
N MET A 6 15.31 2.89 12.79
CA MET A 6 14.89 1.53 12.44
C MET A 6 13.54 1.52 11.71
N PHE A 7 12.63 2.41 12.11
CA PHE A 7 11.35 2.59 11.44
C PHE A 7 11.51 3.03 9.98
N GLN A 8 12.36 4.03 9.69
CA GLN A 8 12.62 4.51 8.34
C GLN A 8 13.26 3.43 7.46
N ILE A 9 14.21 2.66 8.02
CA ILE A 9 14.85 1.53 7.32
C ILE A 9 13.79 0.49 6.92
N VAL A 10 12.99 0.04 7.88
CA VAL A 10 11.95 -0.97 7.64
C VAL A 10 10.89 -0.45 6.67
N SER A 11 10.45 0.79 6.86
CA SER A 11 9.43 1.45 6.01
C SER A 11 9.88 1.60 4.57
N THR A 12 11.11 2.08 4.35
CA THR A 12 11.66 2.28 3.01
C THR A 12 11.93 0.94 2.33
N SER A 13 12.46 -0.03 3.08
CA SER A 13 12.67 -1.40 2.58
C SER A 13 11.36 -2.04 2.16
N TRP A 14 10.31 -1.93 2.98
CA TRP A 14 8.97 -2.39 2.64
C TRP A 14 8.44 -1.71 1.37
N ALA A 15 8.60 -0.40 1.23
CA ALA A 15 8.12 0.32 0.06
C ALA A 15 8.80 -0.16 -1.25
N VAL A 16 10.10 -0.40 -1.21
CA VAL A 16 10.86 -0.95 -2.35
C VAL A 16 10.41 -2.37 -2.67
N ILE A 17 10.30 -3.24 -1.66
CA ILE A 17 9.82 -4.63 -1.83
C ILE A 17 8.41 -4.63 -2.43
N ALA A 18 7.52 -3.79 -1.91
CA ALA A 18 6.15 -3.70 -2.38
C ALA A 18 6.05 -3.21 -3.83
N LEU A 19 6.89 -2.25 -4.26
CA LEU A 19 6.98 -1.84 -5.67
C LEU A 19 7.41 -2.99 -6.58
N VAL A 20 8.43 -3.76 -6.19
CA VAL A 20 8.85 -4.94 -6.96
C VAL A 20 7.73 -5.96 -7.05
N LEU A 21 7.07 -6.26 -5.93
CA LEU A 21 5.95 -7.19 -5.88
C LEU A 21 4.75 -6.70 -6.71
N LEU A 22 4.46 -5.40 -6.76
CA LEU A 22 3.42 -4.83 -7.62
C LEU A 22 3.74 -5.01 -9.11
N ILE A 23 5.00 -4.80 -9.51
CA ILE A 23 5.45 -5.05 -10.89
C ILE A 23 5.29 -6.54 -11.24
N VAL A 24 5.70 -7.43 -10.33
CA VAL A 24 5.54 -8.88 -10.51
C VAL A 24 4.06 -9.25 -10.60
N ALA A 25 3.21 -8.73 -9.70
CA ALA A 25 1.78 -8.96 -9.70
C ALA A 25 1.13 -8.51 -11.02
N TRP A 26 1.54 -7.35 -11.56
CA TRP A 26 1.08 -6.85 -12.85
C TRP A 26 1.48 -7.78 -14.00
N ARG A 27 2.73 -8.25 -14.02
CA ARG A 27 3.21 -9.22 -15.03
C ARG A 27 2.43 -10.53 -14.96
N LEU A 28 2.18 -11.05 -13.76
CA LEU A 28 1.37 -12.26 -13.56
C LEU A 28 -0.08 -12.07 -14.01
N ALA A 29 -0.68 -10.91 -13.74
CA ALA A 29 -2.03 -10.58 -14.22
C ALA A 29 -2.09 -10.53 -15.75
N ARG A 30 -1.11 -9.91 -16.40
CA ARG A 30 -1.01 -9.87 -17.87
C ARG A 30 -0.82 -11.26 -18.48
N ALA A 31 -0.06 -12.13 -17.81
CA ALA A 31 0.16 -13.51 -18.23
C ALA A 31 -1.01 -14.46 -17.90
N GLY A 32 -2.12 -13.95 -17.33
CA GLY A 32 -3.27 -14.78 -16.95
C GLY A 32 -3.02 -15.72 -15.76
N ARG A 33 -1.90 -15.58 -15.05
CA ARG A 33 -1.52 -16.44 -13.91
C ARG A 33 -2.25 -15.99 -12.65
N THR A 34 -3.53 -16.36 -12.53
CA THR A 34 -4.44 -15.85 -11.49
C THR A 34 -4.09 -16.27 -10.06
N VAL A 35 -3.67 -17.52 -9.84
CA VAL A 35 -3.32 -18.04 -8.51
C VAL A 35 -2.09 -17.32 -7.92
N PRO A 36 -0.93 -17.26 -8.59
CA PRO A 36 0.22 -16.55 -8.03
C PRO A 36 -0.02 -15.05 -7.95
N HIS A 37 -0.75 -14.44 -8.91
CA HIS A 37 -1.16 -13.04 -8.79
C HIS A 37 -1.97 -12.79 -7.52
N ARG A 38 -2.99 -13.62 -7.24
CA ARG A 38 -3.81 -13.51 -6.02
C ARG A 38 -2.96 -13.60 -4.77
N ASN A 39 -2.03 -14.56 -4.69
CA ASN A 39 -1.20 -14.75 -3.50
C ASN A 39 -0.30 -13.53 -3.24
N ILE A 40 0.27 -12.93 -4.28
CA ILE A 40 1.06 -11.69 -4.14
C ILE A 40 0.17 -10.53 -3.71
N MET A 41 -1.03 -10.39 -4.27
CA MET A 41 -1.96 -9.32 -3.87
C MET A 41 -2.41 -9.45 -2.40
N ILE A 42 -2.62 -10.68 -1.91
CA ILE A 42 -2.89 -10.94 -0.48
C ILE A 42 -1.70 -10.50 0.36
N LEU A 43 -0.49 -10.95 0.03
CA LEU A 43 0.74 -10.61 0.75
C LEU A 43 0.94 -9.08 0.82
N LEU A 44 0.82 -8.40 -0.32
CA LEU A 44 0.92 -6.94 -0.41
C LEU A 44 -0.13 -6.23 0.45
N THR A 45 -1.37 -6.72 0.43
CA THR A 45 -2.47 -6.12 1.21
C THR A 45 -2.25 -6.29 2.71
N VAL A 46 -1.89 -7.50 3.15
CA VAL A 46 -1.59 -7.80 4.56
C VAL A 46 -0.39 -6.98 5.03
N GLY A 47 0.70 -6.97 4.27
CA GLY A 47 1.88 -6.19 4.62
C GLY A 47 1.64 -4.68 4.65
N ALA A 48 0.77 -4.16 3.78
CA ALA A 48 0.34 -2.76 3.83
C ALA A 48 -0.46 -2.44 5.11
N TRP A 49 -1.33 -3.33 5.58
CA TRP A 49 -2.00 -3.17 6.87
C TRP A 49 -1.02 -3.19 8.04
N VAL A 50 -0.07 -4.13 8.04
CA VAL A 50 1.01 -4.18 9.06
C VAL A 50 1.79 -2.87 9.07
N PHE A 51 2.15 -2.35 7.89
CA PHE A 51 2.84 -1.08 7.76
C PHE A 51 2.02 0.09 8.34
N VAL A 52 0.74 0.22 7.98
CA VAL A 52 -0.12 1.31 8.47
C VAL A 52 -0.32 1.23 9.99
N LEU A 53 -0.54 0.02 10.53
CA LEU A 53 -0.69 -0.17 11.98
C LEU A 53 0.62 0.19 12.71
N ASN A 54 1.76 -0.21 12.17
CA ASN A 54 3.07 0.17 12.71
C ASN A 54 3.30 1.69 12.65
N TYR A 55 2.94 2.34 11.53
CA TYR A 55 3.02 3.80 11.39
C TYR A 55 2.16 4.51 12.45
N ILE A 56 0.90 4.09 12.64
CA ILE A 56 -0.01 4.65 13.66
C ILE A 56 0.55 4.43 15.07
N PHE A 57 1.07 3.23 15.35
CA PHE A 57 1.65 2.88 16.64
C PHE A 57 2.84 3.79 16.99
N VAL A 58 3.79 3.92 16.04
CA VAL A 58 4.98 4.78 16.20
C VAL A 58 4.60 6.24 16.40
N GLN A 59 3.63 6.75 15.62
CA GLN A 59 3.14 8.13 15.75
C GLN A 59 2.41 8.38 17.09
N ARG A 60 1.69 7.39 17.63
CA ARG A 60 0.90 7.55 18.86
C ARG A 60 1.71 7.37 20.14
N TYR A 61 2.70 6.48 20.15
CA TYR A 61 3.41 6.05 21.36
C TYR A 61 4.89 6.48 21.43
N GLY A 62 5.28 7.49 20.66
CA GLY A 62 6.52 8.24 20.90
C GLY A 62 7.75 7.77 20.13
N GLY A 63 7.60 7.15 18.96
CA GLY A 63 8.77 6.83 18.15
C GLY A 63 9.27 8.05 17.39
N GLU A 64 10.23 8.79 17.97
CA GLU A 64 11.26 9.72 17.42
C GLU A 64 11.02 10.55 16.14
N HIS A 65 9.88 10.47 15.49
CA HIS A 65 9.60 11.11 14.21
C HIS A 65 8.95 12.41 14.59
N GLY A 66 9.81 13.40 14.80
CA GLY A 66 9.43 14.79 14.99
C GLY A 66 8.33 15.13 14.00
N SER A 67 7.32 15.86 14.49
CA SER A 67 6.30 16.47 13.64
C SER A 67 6.94 16.99 12.36
N PHE A 68 6.47 16.53 11.20
CA PHE A 68 6.92 17.06 9.92
C PHE A 68 6.82 18.59 9.96
N PRO A 69 7.73 19.32 9.28
CA PRO A 69 7.60 20.77 9.17
C PRO A 69 6.18 21.13 8.74
N ARG A 70 5.59 22.17 9.34
CA ARG A 70 4.14 22.46 9.23
C ARG A 70 3.70 22.62 7.77
N GLU A 71 4.60 23.10 6.92
CA GLU A 71 4.44 23.25 5.48
C GLU A 71 4.20 21.92 4.74
N TYR A 72 4.65 20.79 5.27
CA TYR A 72 4.46 19.46 4.68
C TYR A 72 3.25 18.70 5.24
N VAL A 73 2.56 19.23 6.26
CA VAL A 73 1.36 18.61 6.82
C VAL A 73 0.27 18.38 5.75
N PRO A 74 -0.04 19.33 4.85
CA PRO A 74 -1.00 19.09 3.77
C PRO A 74 -0.59 17.94 2.84
N TRP A 75 0.71 17.87 2.51
CA TRP A 75 1.26 16.78 1.69
C TRP A 75 1.10 15.43 2.40
N MET A 76 1.47 15.32 3.67
CA MET A 76 1.37 14.08 4.44
C MET A 76 -0.09 13.62 4.60
N ALA A 77 -1.02 14.56 4.82
CA ALA A 77 -2.45 14.26 4.90
C ALA A 77 -3.00 13.75 3.57
N LEU A 78 -2.63 14.39 2.46
CA LEU A 78 -3.05 13.98 1.11
C LEU A 78 -2.45 12.65 0.71
N HIS A 79 -1.13 12.48 0.90
CA HIS A 79 -0.41 11.24 0.60
C HIS A 79 -0.96 10.06 1.41
N GLY A 80 -1.15 10.22 2.71
CA GLY A 80 -1.74 9.21 3.58
C GLY A 80 -3.15 8.84 3.16
N SER A 81 -4.00 9.84 2.88
CA SER A 81 -5.38 9.63 2.43
C SER A 81 -5.46 8.92 1.08
N LEU A 82 -4.61 9.31 0.13
CA LEU A 82 -4.48 8.62 -1.15
C LEU A 82 -3.96 7.19 -0.99
N GLY A 83 -3.13 6.91 0.02
CA GLY A 83 -2.68 5.57 0.38
C GLY A 83 -3.79 4.66 0.89
N LEU A 84 -4.80 5.22 1.56
CA LEU A 84 -5.95 4.44 2.05
C LEU A 84 -6.86 3.94 0.94
N VAL A 85 -6.99 4.68 -0.17
CA VAL A 85 -7.82 4.28 -1.32
C VAL A 85 -7.42 2.92 -1.89
N PRO A 86 -6.17 2.68 -2.33
CA PRO A 86 -5.74 1.37 -2.81
C PRO A 86 -5.68 0.34 -1.68
N LEU A 87 -5.43 0.71 -0.42
CA LEU A 87 -5.44 -0.24 0.70
C LEU A 87 -6.83 -0.84 0.93
N ILE A 88 -7.85 0.01 1.07
CA ILE A 88 -9.24 -0.41 1.25
C ILE A 88 -9.72 -1.12 -0.02
N GLY A 89 -9.44 -0.55 -1.19
CA GLY A 89 -9.80 -1.14 -2.48
C GLY A 89 -9.20 -2.53 -2.69
N ALA A 90 -7.90 -2.72 -2.43
CA ALA A 90 -7.24 -4.01 -2.50
C ALA A 90 -7.80 -5.00 -1.47
N THR A 91 -8.12 -4.53 -0.26
CA THR A 91 -8.79 -5.34 0.76
C THR A 91 -10.13 -5.85 0.24
N CYS A 92 -10.97 -5.00 -0.33
CA CYS A 92 -12.25 -5.38 -0.92
C CYS A 92 -12.09 -6.37 -2.09
N LEU A 93 -11.09 -6.18 -2.96
CA LEU A 93 -10.82 -7.09 -4.08
C LEU A 93 -10.33 -8.47 -3.59
N VAL A 94 -9.44 -8.49 -2.60
CA VAL A 94 -8.94 -9.72 -1.98
C VAL A 94 -10.07 -10.48 -1.29
N LEU A 95 -10.84 -9.81 -0.44
CA LEU A 95 -12.00 -10.42 0.23
C LEU A 95 -13.05 -10.88 -0.78
N GLY A 96 -13.33 -10.05 -1.79
CA GLY A 96 -14.23 -10.41 -2.89
C GLY A 96 -13.81 -11.70 -3.58
N ARG A 97 -12.51 -11.91 -3.78
CA ARG A 97 -11.97 -13.14 -4.36
C ARG A 97 -12.02 -14.33 -3.40
N LEU A 98 -11.71 -14.13 -2.12
CA LEU A 98 -11.74 -15.18 -1.09
C LEU A 98 -13.17 -15.67 -0.81
N MET A 99 -14.15 -14.77 -0.87
CA MET A 99 -15.57 -15.09 -0.69
C MET A 99 -16.22 -15.69 -1.94
N ALA A 100 -15.50 -15.79 -3.06
CA ALA A 100 -15.93 -16.48 -4.29
C ALA A 100 -17.35 -16.11 -4.80
N GLY A 101 -17.80 -14.86 -4.62
CA GLY A 101 -19.11 -14.39 -5.08
C GLY A 101 -20.28 -14.76 -4.19
N ARG A 102 -20.05 -15.27 -2.96
CA ARG A 102 -21.10 -15.67 -2.00
C ARG A 102 -22.08 -14.56 -1.60
N ASN A 103 -21.76 -13.29 -1.86
CA ASN A 103 -22.66 -12.17 -1.63
C ASN A 103 -22.55 -11.13 -2.77
N ARG A 104 -23.54 -10.22 -2.82
CA ARG A 104 -23.65 -9.17 -3.85
C ARG A 104 -22.40 -8.30 -3.96
N LEU A 105 -21.78 -7.98 -2.81
CA LEU A 105 -20.59 -7.15 -2.74
C LEU A 105 -19.37 -7.86 -3.38
N SER A 106 -19.13 -9.12 -3.01
CA SER A 106 -18.08 -9.97 -3.57
C SER A 106 -18.27 -10.18 -5.07
N ALA A 107 -19.51 -10.39 -5.53
CA ALA A 107 -19.83 -10.49 -6.95
C ALA A 107 -19.52 -9.19 -7.71
N HIS A 108 -19.85 -8.03 -7.14
CA HIS A 108 -19.54 -6.72 -7.70
C HIS A 108 -18.03 -6.51 -7.87
N PHE A 109 -17.26 -6.71 -6.81
CA PHE A 109 -15.80 -6.55 -6.84
C PHE A 109 -15.13 -7.54 -7.81
N ASN A 110 -15.61 -8.79 -7.87
CA ASN A 110 -15.12 -9.77 -8.85
C ASN A 110 -15.47 -9.38 -10.30
N ARG A 111 -16.62 -8.75 -10.56
CA ARG A 111 -17.00 -8.28 -11.90
C ARG A 111 -16.09 -7.14 -12.37
N HIS A 112 -15.82 -6.19 -11.49
CA HIS A 112 -15.09 -4.96 -11.83
C HIS A 112 -13.59 -4.99 -11.47
N HIS A 113 -13.05 -6.14 -11.06
CA HIS A 113 -11.68 -6.28 -10.55
C HIS A 113 -10.60 -5.71 -11.47
N LYS A 114 -10.75 -5.86 -12.80
CA LYS A 114 -9.77 -5.36 -13.77
C LYS A 114 -9.70 -3.84 -13.79
N LEU A 115 -10.86 -3.18 -13.73
CA LEU A 115 -10.96 -1.72 -13.72
C LEU A 115 -10.35 -1.18 -12.42
N TYR A 116 -10.82 -1.71 -11.29
CA TYR A 116 -10.32 -1.32 -9.97
C TYR A 116 -8.81 -1.57 -9.82
N GLY A 117 -8.32 -2.74 -10.24
CA GLY A 117 -6.89 -3.06 -10.19
C GLY A 117 -6.02 -2.10 -10.99
N ARG A 118 -6.47 -1.66 -12.18
CA ARG A 118 -5.77 -0.68 -13.02
C ARG A 118 -5.74 0.71 -12.38
N THR A 119 -6.81 1.13 -11.71
CA THR A 119 -6.84 2.41 -11.01
C THR A 119 -5.99 2.36 -9.75
N PHE A 120 -6.16 1.32 -8.94
CA PHE A 120 -5.47 1.18 -7.66
C PHE A 120 -3.97 1.05 -7.82
N ILE A 121 -3.47 0.32 -8.82
CA ILE A 121 -2.01 0.17 -9.00
C ILE A 121 -1.33 1.53 -9.27
N VAL A 122 -1.98 2.44 -10.00
CA VAL A 122 -1.42 3.78 -10.28
C VAL A 122 -1.31 4.58 -8.98
N VAL A 123 -2.39 4.62 -8.19
CA VAL A 123 -2.41 5.32 -6.90
C VAL A 123 -1.43 4.68 -5.92
N TRP A 124 -1.33 3.35 -5.91
CA TRP A 124 -0.46 2.62 -5.00
C TRP A 124 1.02 2.78 -5.34
N VAL A 125 1.38 2.84 -6.63
CA VAL A 125 2.75 3.18 -7.04
C VAL A 125 3.10 4.61 -6.63
N PHE A 126 2.19 5.57 -6.85
CA PHE A 126 2.37 6.95 -6.41
C PHE A 126 2.62 7.04 -4.90
N THR A 127 1.86 6.30 -4.08
CA THR A 127 2.02 6.35 -2.63
C THR A 127 3.32 5.70 -2.15
N HIS A 128 3.79 4.62 -2.80
CA HIS A 128 5.10 4.06 -2.49
C HIS A 128 6.26 5.00 -2.88
N LEU A 129 6.20 5.61 -4.07
CA LEU A 129 7.20 6.58 -4.49
C LEU A 129 7.22 7.80 -3.57
N GLY A 130 6.04 8.30 -3.17
CA GLY A 130 5.92 9.36 -2.18
C GLY A 130 6.50 8.97 -0.81
N GLY A 131 6.28 7.73 -0.36
CA GLY A 131 6.85 7.23 0.90
C GLY A 131 8.38 7.15 0.87
N ILE A 132 8.94 6.71 -0.26
CA ILE A 132 10.39 6.73 -0.51
C ILE A 132 10.91 8.17 -0.49
N PHE A 133 10.26 9.08 -1.22
CA PHE A 133 10.61 10.50 -1.22
C PHE A 133 10.61 11.08 0.21
N ASN A 134 9.57 10.82 0.99
CA ASN A 134 9.45 11.31 2.37
C ASN A 134 10.63 10.85 3.24
N ALA A 135 11.08 9.59 3.08
CA ALA A 135 12.20 9.05 3.86
C ALA A 135 13.55 9.70 3.55
N PHE A 136 13.74 10.19 2.32
CA PHE A 136 14.98 10.82 1.88
C PHE A 136 14.99 12.34 2.05
N PHE A 137 13.85 13.00 1.82
CA PHE A 137 13.79 14.46 1.65
C PHE A 137 13.00 15.21 2.73
N LEU A 138 12.10 14.54 3.46
CA LEU A 138 11.26 15.18 4.50
C LEU A 138 11.73 14.82 5.92
N ARG A 139 13.04 14.68 6.10
CA ARG A 139 13.66 14.42 7.42
C ARG A 139 13.54 15.61 8.34
#